data_AF-A0A1H2SE47-F1
#
_entry.id   AF-A0A1H2SE47-F1
#
_cell.length_a   1.000
_cell.length_b   1.000
_cell.length_c   1.000
_cell.angle_alpha   90.00
_cell.angle_beta   90.00
_cell.angle_gamma   90.00
#
_symmetry.space_group_name_H-M   'P 1'
#
loop_
_entity.id
_entity.type
_entity.pdbx_description
1 polymer ?
#
loop_
_entity_poly.entity_id
_entity_poly.type
_entity_poly.pdbx_seq_one_letter_code
_entity_poly.pdbx_strand_id
1 'polypeptide(L)'
;MRNTQGQEKSCPNCGNANAQSAPKISQMLTPAQIQLLDYADALDGPDLVKSLKLLHNIAVYHSSEPLDEAEKDALFSIKGLWECIERIIES
;
A
#
# COMPACT_ATOMS: atom_id res chain seq x y z
N MET A 1 -23.30 -51.89 38.37
CA MET A 1 -22.10 -52.70 38.00
C MET A 1 -22.20 -53.09 36.52
N ARG A 2 -21.05 -53.09 35.81
CA ARG A 2 -20.73 -53.49 34.41
C ARG A 2 -20.91 -52.50 33.23
N ASN A 3 -19.73 -51.99 32.81
CA ASN A 3 -19.08 -51.96 31.48
C ASN A 3 -19.83 -51.61 30.19
N THR A 4 -19.20 -50.70 29.42
CA THR A 4 -18.91 -50.88 27.97
C THR A 4 -17.67 -50.06 27.58
N GLN A 5 -16.64 -50.75 27.04
CA GLN A 5 -15.55 -50.16 26.24
C GLN A 5 -16.10 -49.67 24.90
N GLY A 6 -15.51 -48.62 24.30
CA GLY A 6 -15.89 -48.20 22.95
C GLY A 6 -15.12 -47.01 22.39
N GLN A 7 -13.95 -47.29 21.80
CA GLN A 7 -13.36 -46.64 20.62
C GLN A 7 -13.04 -45.12 20.65
N GLU A 8 -11.73 -44.85 20.79
CA GLU A 8 -11.06 -43.73 20.14
C GLU A 8 -11.28 -43.79 18.62
N LYS A 9 -11.96 -42.79 18.07
CA LYS A 9 -11.99 -42.53 16.63
C LYS A 9 -10.92 -41.50 16.30
N SER A 10 -9.69 -41.96 16.11
CA SER A 10 -8.65 -41.17 15.44
C SER A 10 -9.05 -40.96 13.99
N CYS A 11 -9.28 -39.72 13.58
CA CYS A 11 -9.62 -39.37 12.21
C CYS A 11 -8.32 -39.36 11.38
N PRO A 12 -8.14 -40.26 10.39
CA PRO A 12 -6.87 -40.38 9.68
C PRO A 12 -6.65 -39.33 8.58
N ASN A 13 -7.58 -38.37 8.42
CA ASN A 13 -7.53 -37.43 7.31
C ASN A 13 -8.06 -36.02 7.65
N CYS A 14 -7.88 -35.58 8.89
CA CYS A 14 -7.85 -34.15 9.20
C CYS A 14 -6.52 -33.56 8.70
N GLY A 15 -6.30 -33.64 7.39
CA GLY A 15 -5.29 -32.80 6.73
C GLY A 15 -5.69 -31.36 6.98
N ASN A 16 -4.80 -30.59 7.60
CA ASN A 16 -4.96 -29.19 7.94
C ASN A 16 -5.57 -28.43 6.75
N ALA A 17 -6.90 -28.23 6.77
CA ALA A 17 -7.58 -27.19 6.02
C ALA A 17 -7.33 -25.85 6.71
N ASN A 18 -6.08 -25.58 7.10
CA ASN A 18 -5.60 -24.24 7.26
C ASN A 18 -5.08 -23.83 5.89
N ALA A 19 -6.00 -23.73 4.93
CA ALA A 19 -5.83 -22.83 3.81
C ALA A 19 -5.87 -21.43 4.41
N GLN A 20 -4.80 -21.05 5.11
CA GLN A 20 -4.42 -19.67 5.26
C GLN A 20 -4.12 -19.22 3.84
N SER A 21 -5.17 -18.84 3.11
CA SER A 21 -5.07 -17.84 2.07
C SER A 21 -4.67 -16.54 2.76
N ALA A 22 -3.43 -16.51 3.28
CA ALA A 22 -2.73 -15.27 3.46
C ALA A 22 -2.75 -14.63 2.06
N PRO A 23 -3.25 -13.38 1.93
CA PRO A 23 -3.20 -12.71 0.66
C PRO A 23 -1.73 -12.73 0.24
N LYS A 24 -1.47 -13.35 -0.92
CA LYS A 24 -0.16 -13.53 -1.55
C LYS A 24 0.39 -12.18 -2.07
N ILE A 25 0.09 -11.11 -1.35
CA ILE A 25 0.49 -9.72 -1.57
C ILE A 25 1.33 -9.24 -0.37
N SER A 26 1.50 -10.04 0.69
CA SER A 26 2.53 -9.82 1.71
C SER A 26 3.95 -10.07 1.17
N GLN A 27 4.26 -9.54 -0.01
CA GLN A 27 5.61 -9.10 -0.28
C GLN A 27 5.84 -7.98 0.73
N MET A 28 6.45 -8.35 1.87
CA MET A 28 6.70 -7.45 2.99
C MET A 28 7.34 -6.19 2.42
N LEU A 29 6.56 -5.12 2.39
CA LEU A 29 7.01 -3.82 1.94
C LEU A 29 8.29 -3.49 2.70
N THR A 30 9.25 -2.91 2.00
CA THR A 30 10.49 -2.49 2.67
C THR A 30 10.14 -1.49 3.77
N PRO A 31 10.98 -1.35 4.81
CA PRO A 31 10.75 -0.35 5.85
C PRO A 31 10.51 1.06 5.29
N ALA A 32 11.17 1.41 4.17
CA ALA A 32 10.97 2.68 3.48
C ALA A 32 9.57 2.79 2.82
N GLN A 33 9.05 1.69 2.27
CA GLN A 33 7.70 1.65 1.71
C GLN A 33 6.62 1.70 2.79
N ILE A 34 6.85 1.08 3.95
CA ILE A 34 5.95 1.19 5.12
C ILE A 34 5.95 2.63 5.63
N GLN A 35 7.12 3.24 5.82
CA GLN A 35 7.20 4.66 6.22
C GLN A 35 6.54 5.60 5.22
N LEU A 36 6.66 5.33 3.91
CA LEU A 36 5.97 6.11 2.90
C LEU A 36 4.44 5.99 3.03
N LEU A 37 3.93 4.80 3.32
CA LEU A 37 2.51 4.57 3.58
C LEU A 37 2.04 5.22 4.89
N ASP A 38 2.85 5.21 5.94
CA ASP A 38 2.58 5.91 7.20
C ASP A 38 2.56 7.44 7.03
N TYR A 39 3.35 7.99 6.10
CA TYR A 39 3.29 9.41 5.69
C TYR A 39 2.08 9.73 4.81
N ALA A 40 1.57 8.73 4.09
CA ALA A 40 0.38 8.82 3.24
C ALA A 40 -0.88 8.33 3.95
N ASP A 41 -0.85 8.20 5.28
CA ASP A 41 -1.93 7.65 6.08
C ASP A 41 -3.25 8.40 5.80
N ALA A 42 -4.35 7.66 5.83
CA ALA A 42 -5.61 7.96 5.14
C ALA A 42 -6.31 9.28 5.56
N LEU A 43 -5.79 9.96 6.57
CA LEU A 43 -6.26 11.27 7.04
C LEU A 43 -5.60 12.45 6.30
N ASP A 44 -4.41 12.27 5.69
CA ASP A 44 -3.67 13.32 4.98
C ASP A 44 -3.35 12.98 3.51
N GLY A 45 -3.58 11.74 3.04
CA GLY A 45 -3.35 11.34 1.66
C GLY A 45 -4.00 12.26 0.60
N PRO A 46 -5.31 12.60 0.71
CA PRO A 46 -5.96 13.53 -0.21
C PRO A 46 -5.35 14.95 -0.18
N ASP A 47 -4.93 15.42 1.00
CA ASP A 47 -4.35 16.76 1.15
C ASP A 47 -2.89 16.80 0.69
N LEU A 48 -2.15 15.70 0.84
CA LEU A 48 -0.84 15.50 0.22
C LEU A 48 -0.95 15.52 -1.31
N VAL A 49 -1.91 14.79 -1.89
CA VAL A 49 -2.18 14.83 -3.34
C VAL A 49 -2.48 16.25 -3.81
N LYS A 50 -3.37 16.98 -3.11
CA LYS A 50 -3.67 18.38 -3.44
C LYS A 50 -2.42 19.26 -3.37
N SER A 51 -1.59 19.07 -2.35
CA SER A 51 -0.36 19.84 -2.15
C SER A 51 0.65 19.59 -3.26
N LEU A 52 0.86 18.33 -3.65
CA LEU A 52 1.78 17.97 -4.74
C LEU A 52 1.28 18.51 -6.09
N LYS A 53 -0.03 18.41 -6.37
CA LYS A 53 -0.66 18.99 -7.57
C LYS A 53 -0.51 20.51 -7.61
N LEU A 54 -0.72 21.18 -6.48
CA LEU A 54 -0.57 22.63 -6.36
C LEU A 54 0.88 23.05 -6.64
N LEU A 55 1.86 22.42 -5.99
CA LEU A 55 3.28 22.70 -6.16
C LEU A 55 3.69 22.55 -7.63
N HIS A 56 3.31 21.44 -8.26
CA HIS A 56 3.63 21.20 -9.66
C HIS A 56 2.98 22.24 -10.58
N ASN A 57 1.71 22.57 -10.38
CA ASN A 57 1.04 23.56 -11.21
C ASN A 57 1.64 24.96 -11.04
N ILE A 58 2.06 25.33 -9.84
CA ILE A 58 2.80 26.58 -9.62
C ILE A 58 4.10 26.59 -10.40
N ALA A 59 4.92 25.52 -10.27
CA ALA A 59 6.20 25.43 -10.96
C ALA A 59 6.04 25.46 -12.50
N VAL A 60 5.05 24.76 -13.04
CA VAL A 60 4.87 24.62 -14.49
C VAL A 60 4.16 25.81 -15.13
N TYR A 61 3.15 26.38 -14.48
CA TYR A 61 2.25 27.36 -15.10
C TYR A 61 2.34 28.77 -14.52
N HIS A 62 2.88 28.92 -13.31
CA HIS A 62 2.92 30.20 -12.60
C HIS A 62 4.34 30.70 -12.31
N SER A 63 5.37 29.90 -12.57
CA SER A 63 6.76 30.33 -12.55
C SER A 63 7.08 31.14 -13.81
N SER A 64 7.77 32.26 -13.65
CA SER A 64 8.42 32.99 -14.75
C SER A 64 9.77 32.42 -15.12
N GLU A 65 10.33 31.55 -14.25
CA GLU A 65 11.66 30.98 -14.43
C GLU A 65 11.59 29.73 -15.33
N PRO A 66 12.51 29.60 -16.31
CA PRO A 66 12.60 28.41 -17.13
C PRO A 66 13.07 27.21 -16.29
N LEU A 67 12.44 26.06 -16.51
CA LEU A 67 12.80 24.82 -15.84
C LEU A 67 13.99 24.14 -16.53
N ASP A 68 15.01 23.79 -15.76
CA ASP A 68 16.10 22.93 -16.21
C ASP A 68 15.68 21.45 -16.28
N GLU A 69 16.58 20.58 -16.76
CA GLU A 69 16.27 19.14 -16.88
C GLU A 69 16.08 18.46 -15.52
N ALA A 70 16.85 18.83 -14.50
CA ALA A 70 16.72 18.23 -13.17
C ALA A 70 15.39 18.62 -12.51
N GLU A 71 14.94 19.86 -12.73
CA GLU A 71 13.63 20.35 -12.27
C GLU A 71 12.48 19.65 -13.00
N LYS A 72 12.61 19.40 -14.31
CA LYS A 72 11.62 18.61 -15.06
C LYS A 72 11.52 17.18 -14.55
N ASP A 73 12.66 16.53 -14.31
CA ASP A 73 12.71 15.18 -13.76
C ASP A 73 12.07 15.10 -12.36
N ALA A 74 12.31 16.12 -11.52
CA ALA A 74 11.68 16.24 -10.22
C ALA A 74 10.16 16.41 -10.33
N LEU A 75 9.68 17.27 -11.23
CA LEU A 75 8.25 17.50 -11.47
C LEU A 75 7.55 16.25 -12.03
N PHE A 76 8.21 15.52 -12.92
CA PHE A 76 7.73 14.23 -13.42
C PHE A 76 7.60 13.21 -12.28
N SER A 77 8.58 13.16 -11.38
CA SER A 77 8.56 12.28 -10.20
C SER A 77 7.45 12.66 -9.22
N ILE A 78 7.25 13.96 -8.97
CA ILE A 78 6.14 14.48 -8.14
C ILE A 78 4.79 14.04 -8.72
N LYS A 79 4.63 14.12 -10.05
CA LYS A 79 3.43 13.66 -10.73
C LYS A 79 3.19 12.16 -10.52
N GLY A 80 4.22 11.34 -10.74
CA GLY A 80 4.12 9.91 -10.50
C GLY A 80 3.76 9.57 -9.05
N LEU A 81 4.30 10.34 -8.09
CA LEU A 81 4.02 10.14 -6.67
C LEU A 81 2.54 10.36 -6.32
N TRP A 82 1.94 11.49 -6.74
CA TRP A 82 0.52 11.72 -6.42
C TRP A 82 -0.39 10.71 -7.13
N GLU A 83 -0.08 10.29 -8.37
CA GLU A 83 -0.90 9.30 -9.11
C GLU A 83 -0.84 7.94 -8.41
N CYS A 84 0.29 7.61 -7.79
CA CYS A 84 0.40 6.42 -6.96
C CYS A 84 -0.43 6.53 -5.69
N ILE A 85 -0.38 7.68 -4.99
CA ILE A 85 -1.16 7.90 -3.76
C ILE A 85 -2.67 7.87 -4.07
N GLU A 86 -3.13 8.54 -5.12
CA GLU A 86 -4.55 8.53 -5.54
C GLU A 86 -5.06 7.10 -5.77
N ARG A 87 -4.28 6.28 -6.47
CA ARG A 87 -4.63 4.87 -6.73
C ARG A 87 -4.64 4.00 -5.47
N ILE A 88 -3.86 4.34 -4.44
CA ILE A 88 -3.89 3.64 -3.15
C ILE A 88 -5.12 4.06 -2.33
N ILE A 89 -5.54 5.32 -2.42
CA ILE A 89 -6.72 5.83 -1.71
C ILE A 89 -8.03 5.31 -2.35
N GLU A 90 -8.05 5.14 -3.67
CA GLU A 90 -9.23 4.67 -4.42
C GLU A 90 -9.45 3.14 -4.38
N SER A 91 -8.48 2.37 -3.87
CA SER A 91 -8.51 0.89 -3.83
C SER A 91 -9.10 0.32 -2.55
#